data_AF-A0A7V9S6V7-F1
#
_entry.id   AF-A0A7V9S6V7-F1
#
_cell.length_a   1.000
_cell.length_b   1.000
_cell.length_c   1.000
_cell.angle_alpha   90.00
_cell.angle_beta   90.00
_cell.angle_gamma   90.00
#
_symmetry.space_group_name_H-M   'P 1'
#
loop_
_entity.id
_entity.type
_entity.pdbx_description
1 polymer ?
#
loop_
_entity_poly.entity_id
_entity_poly.type
_entity_poly.pdbx_seq_one_letter_code
_entity_poly.pdbx_strand_id
1 'polypeptide(L)'
;MSEMQGNAKTVKQAVKTWQRTRVQNLLRHKSGRYYARTFSGGKEIWKSLKTSDLKVADAKLADFKRDHRATAATTKAVGRGKMTFADALAVHMQKLQGDVEAKRTKPSTVHYWKQ
;
A
#
# COMPACT_ATOMS: atom_id res chain seq x y z
N MET A 1 -38.13 37.01 37.35
CA MET A 1 -38.11 35.72 36.64
C MET A 1 -37.11 35.86 35.50
N SER A 2 -35.93 35.22 35.63
CA SER A 2 -34.80 35.39 34.70
C SER A 2 -34.71 34.16 33.81
N GLU A 3 -35.03 34.33 32.52
CA GLU A 3 -34.84 33.28 31.52
C GLU A 3 -33.39 33.31 31.01
N MET A 4 -32.59 32.32 31.44
CA MET A 4 -31.27 32.03 30.89
C MET A 4 -31.44 31.05 29.71
N GLN A 5 -31.56 31.56 28.48
CA GLN A 5 -31.49 30.72 27.28
C GLN A 5 -30.02 30.43 26.93
N GLY A 6 -29.55 29.25 27.35
CA GLY A 6 -28.25 28.70 26.95
C GLY A 6 -28.28 28.24 25.49
N ASN A 7 -27.57 28.96 24.62
CA ASN A 7 -27.40 28.61 23.21
C ASN A 7 -26.52 27.35 23.06
N ALA A 8 -27.13 26.20 22.78
CA ALA A 8 -26.44 24.95 22.50
C ALA A 8 -25.72 25.05 21.14
N LYS A 9 -24.41 25.29 21.17
CA LYS A 9 -23.56 25.25 19.97
C LYS A 9 -23.47 23.80 19.46
N THR A 10 -24.23 23.47 18.42
CA THR A 10 -24.12 22.20 17.70
C THR A 10 -22.74 22.11 17.03
N VAL A 11 -21.82 21.36 17.63
CA VAL A 11 -20.50 21.08 17.05
C VAL A 11 -20.69 20.10 15.89
N LYS A 12 -20.66 20.61 14.65
CA LYS A 12 -20.57 19.77 13.44
C LYS A 12 -19.26 18.98 13.50
N GLN A 13 -19.33 17.71 13.91
CA GLN A 13 -18.20 16.79 13.88
C GLN A 13 -17.78 16.57 12.43
N ALA A 14 -16.59 17.01 12.06
CA ALA A 14 -16.03 16.76 10.73
C ALA A 14 -15.88 15.25 10.52
N VAL A 15 -16.47 14.73 9.44
CA VAL A 15 -16.39 13.29 9.11
C VAL A 15 -14.93 12.95 8.85
N LYS A 16 -14.32 12.19 9.77
CA LYS A 16 -12.94 11.75 9.63
C LYS A 16 -12.83 10.81 8.44
N THR A 17 -12.08 11.22 7.42
CA THR A 17 -11.90 10.47 6.16
C THR A 17 -11.34 9.05 6.36
N TRP A 18 -10.54 8.85 7.41
CA TRP A 18 -9.86 7.60 7.72
C TRP A 18 -10.26 7.04 9.07
N GLN A 19 -10.75 5.80 9.07
CA GLN A 19 -11.12 5.04 10.26
C GLN A 19 -10.04 3.99 10.54
N ARG A 20 -9.59 3.93 11.79
CA ARG A 20 -8.72 2.85 12.26
C ARG A 20 -9.54 1.59 12.42
N THR A 21 -8.97 0.46 12.03
CA THR A 21 -9.59 -0.85 12.23
C THR A 21 -8.96 -1.54 13.43
N ARG A 22 -9.54 -2.68 13.86
CA ARG A 22 -8.96 -3.54 14.89
C ARG A 22 -7.66 -4.22 14.43
N VAL A 23 -7.45 -4.30 13.12
CA VAL A 23 -6.28 -4.93 12.51
C VAL A 23 -5.19 -3.87 12.33
N GLN A 24 -4.00 -4.15 12.84
CA GLN A 24 -2.86 -3.24 12.68
C GLN A 24 -2.49 -3.10 11.20
N ASN A 25 -2.10 -1.89 10.79
CA ASN A 25 -1.72 -1.57 9.40
C ASN A 25 -2.87 -1.66 8.39
N LEU A 26 -4.12 -1.71 8.87
CA LEU A 26 -5.32 -1.70 8.04
C LEU A 26 -6.18 -0.48 8.36
N LEU A 27 -6.46 0.33 7.34
CA LEU A 27 -7.31 1.52 7.44
C LEU A 27 -8.55 1.37 6.56
N ARG A 28 -9.65 1.95 7.02
CA ARG A 28 -10.90 2.05 6.26
C ARG A 28 -11.12 3.48 5.81
N HIS A 29 -11.31 3.67 4.52
CA HIS A 29 -11.67 4.98 3.95
C HIS A 29 -13.17 5.25 4.12
N LYS A 30 -13.59 6.52 4.07
CA LYS A 30 -15.02 6.90 4.06
C LYS A 30 -15.84 6.22 2.97
N SER A 31 -15.22 5.83 1.85
CA SER A 31 -15.88 5.08 0.77
C SER A 31 -16.10 3.59 1.07
N GLY A 32 -15.70 3.12 2.25
CA GLY A 32 -15.85 1.73 2.67
C GLY A 32 -14.74 0.78 2.21
N ARG A 33 -13.79 1.24 1.40
CA ARG A 33 -12.66 0.43 0.93
C ARG A 33 -11.53 0.36 1.95
N TYR A 34 -10.87 -0.79 2.03
CA TYR A 34 -9.72 -1.01 2.88
C TYR A 34 -8.38 -0.70 2.20
N TYR A 35 -7.46 -0.17 3.01
CA TYR A 35 -6.11 0.21 2.63
C TYR A 35 -5.10 -0.39 3.60
N ALA A 36 -4.00 -0.93 3.05
CA ALA A 36 -2.84 -1.32 3.82
C ALA A 36 -1.90 -0.12 4.01
N ARG A 37 -1.39 0.05 5.23
CA ARG A 37 -0.35 1.02 5.59
C ARG A 37 0.95 0.27 5.87
N THR A 38 2.01 0.59 5.16
CA THR A 38 3.35 0.02 5.40
C THR A 38 4.43 1.07 5.25
N PHE A 39 5.65 0.71 5.62
CA PHE A 39 6.84 1.52 5.38
C PHE A 39 7.81 0.75 4.49
N SER A 40 8.32 1.40 3.44
CA SER A 40 9.40 0.89 2.60
C SER A 40 10.48 1.94 2.48
N GLY A 41 11.73 1.59 2.81
CA GLY A 41 12.86 2.53 2.76
C GLY A 41 12.66 3.81 3.59
N GLY A 42 11.97 3.71 4.73
CA GLY A 42 11.65 4.88 5.58
C GLY A 42 10.47 5.72 5.09
N LYS A 43 9.92 5.44 3.90
CA LYS A 43 8.75 6.14 3.36
C LYS A 43 7.46 5.38 3.66
N GLU A 44 6.44 6.11 4.07
CA GLU A 44 5.10 5.56 4.27
C GLU A 44 4.41 5.30 2.92
N ILE A 45 3.90 4.08 2.73
CA ILE A 45 3.21 3.64 1.51
C ILE A 45 1.82 3.14 1.89
N TRP A 46 0.82 3.67 1.17
CA TRP A 46 -0.58 3.27 1.30
C TRP A 46 -1.01 2.53 0.04
N LYS A 47 -1.51 1.30 0.18
CA LYS A 47 -1.99 0.49 -0.95
C LYS A 47 -3.45 0.13 -0.76
N SER A 48 -4.28 0.41 -1.77
CA SER A 48 -5.67 -0.05 -1.75
C SER A 48 -5.72 -1.56 -1.90
N LEU A 49 -6.44 -2.23 -0.99
CA LEU A 49 -6.68 -3.69 -1.07
C LEU A 49 -7.87 -4.04 -1.98
N LYS A 50 -8.53 -3.00 -2.52
CA LYS A 50 -9.66 -3.09 -3.45
C LYS A 50 -10.81 -3.96 -2.94
N THR A 51 -11.07 -3.95 -1.64
CA THR A 51 -12.16 -4.70 -1.01
C THR A 51 -12.84 -3.87 0.08
N SER A 52 -14.13 -4.13 0.29
CA SER A 52 -14.97 -3.59 1.35
C SER A 52 -15.17 -4.55 2.53
N ASP A 53 -14.71 -5.80 2.41
CA ASP A 53 -14.92 -6.84 3.41
C ASP A 53 -13.70 -6.99 4.31
N LEU A 54 -13.91 -6.94 5.63
CA LEU A 54 -12.82 -6.94 6.60
C LEU A 54 -12.00 -8.23 6.55
N LYS A 55 -12.65 -9.40 6.47
CA LYS A 55 -11.97 -10.71 6.41
C LYS A 55 -11.09 -10.84 5.15
N VAL A 56 -11.62 -10.41 4.01
CA VAL A 56 -10.88 -10.42 2.73
C VAL A 56 -9.73 -9.42 2.77
N ALA A 57 -9.95 -8.25 3.39
CA ALA A 57 -8.92 -7.24 3.56
C ALA A 57 -7.76 -7.75 4.45
N ASP A 58 -8.07 -8.48 5.52
CA ASP A 58 -7.05 -9.07 6.39
C ASP A 58 -6.20 -10.12 5.66
N ALA A 59 -6.82 -11.02 4.91
CA ALA A 59 -6.11 -11.99 4.07
C ALA A 59 -5.20 -11.28 3.03
N LYS A 60 -5.72 -10.29 2.31
CA LYS A 60 -4.94 -9.50 1.34
C LYS A 60 -3.81 -8.69 2.00
N LEU A 61 -3.98 -8.28 3.25
CA LEU A 61 -2.93 -7.61 4.02
C LEU A 61 -1.79 -8.58 4.35
N ALA A 62 -2.10 -9.83 4.69
CA ALA A 62 -1.09 -10.86 4.92
C ALA A 62 -0.28 -11.14 3.64
N ASP A 63 -0.96 -11.30 2.50
CA ASP A 63 -0.30 -11.45 1.19
C ASP A 63 0.60 -10.24 0.88
N PHE A 64 0.06 -9.03 1.04
CA PHE A 64 0.82 -7.80 0.83
C PHE A 64 2.08 -7.70 1.71
N LYS A 65 1.99 -8.10 2.99
CA LYS A 65 3.15 -8.12 3.90
C LYS A 65 4.20 -9.15 3.48
N ARG A 66 3.79 -10.30 2.92
CA ARG A 66 4.73 -11.31 2.41
C ARG A 66 5.49 -10.76 1.20
N ASP A 67 4.78 -10.23 0.22
CA ASP A 67 5.38 -9.67 -1.01
C ASP A 67 6.31 -8.49 -0.71
N HIS A 68 5.90 -7.62 0.22
CA HIS A 68 6.70 -6.49 0.66
C HIS A 68 8.00 -6.93 1.37
N ARG A 69 7.95 -7.99 2.19
CA ARG A 69 9.14 -8.54 2.84
C ARG A 69 10.11 -9.16 1.83
N ALA A 70 9.60 -9.90 0.85
CA ALA A 70 10.42 -10.48 -0.21
C ALA A 70 11.15 -9.37 -1.00
N THR A 71 10.42 -8.34 -1.45
CA THR A 71 10.99 -7.20 -2.18
C THR A 71 12.05 -6.44 -1.35
N ALA A 72 11.79 -6.26 -0.05
CA ALA A 72 12.72 -5.58 0.85
C ALA A 72 14.01 -6.40 1.09
N ALA A 73 13.91 -7.73 1.15
CA ALA A 73 15.07 -8.61 1.29
C ALA A 73 15.99 -8.52 0.06
N THR A 74 15.41 -8.62 -1.15
CA THR A 74 16.16 -8.48 -2.40
C THR A 74 16.83 -7.11 -2.51
N THR A 75 16.11 -6.03 -2.22
CA THR A 75 16.68 -4.66 -2.23
C THR A 75 17.84 -4.50 -1.21
N LYS A 76 17.72 -5.11 -0.02
CA LYS A 76 18.80 -5.08 0.99
C LYS A 76 20.03 -5.88 0.55
N ALA A 77 19.85 -7.00 -0.16
CA ALA A 77 20.96 -7.77 -0.71
C ALA A 77 21.75 -6.97 -1.75
N VAL A 78 21.05 -6.24 -2.62
CA VAL A 78 21.65 -5.30 -3.59
C VAL A 78 22.51 -4.25 -2.89
N GLY A 79 21.98 -3.59 -1.85
CA GLY A 79 22.72 -2.53 -1.14
C GLY A 79 23.92 -3.01 -0.32
N ARG A 80 24.03 -4.31 -0.01
CA ARG A 80 25.14 -4.91 0.76
C ARG A 80 26.21 -5.56 -0.12
N GLY A 81 26.05 -5.52 -1.45
CA GLY A 81 26.97 -6.18 -2.39
C GLY A 81 26.94 -7.71 -2.34
N LYS A 82 25.95 -8.30 -1.67
CA LYS A 82 25.78 -9.76 -1.53
C LYS A 82 24.68 -10.32 -2.44
N MET A 83 24.38 -9.62 -3.54
CA MET A 83 23.30 -10.06 -4.44
C MET A 83 23.78 -11.27 -5.24
N THR A 84 22.96 -12.31 -5.30
CA THR A 84 23.18 -13.40 -6.26
C THR A 84 22.74 -12.96 -7.65
N PHE A 85 23.19 -13.64 -8.71
CA PHE A 85 22.71 -13.36 -10.07
C PHE A 85 21.18 -13.51 -10.18
N ALA A 86 20.60 -14.48 -9.48
CA ALA A 86 19.15 -14.67 -9.41
C ALA A 86 18.44 -13.45 -8.80
N ASP A 87 19.01 -12.84 -7.74
CA ASP A 87 18.49 -11.61 -7.14
C ASP A 87 18.58 -10.43 -8.13
N ALA A 88 19.69 -10.31 -8.85
CA ALA A 88 19.89 -9.27 -9.86
C ALA A 88 18.85 -9.37 -10.98
N LEU A 89 18.63 -10.60 -11.48
CA LEU A 89 17.64 -10.89 -12.51
C LEU A 89 16.21 -10.58 -12.02
N ALA A 90 15.86 -10.96 -10.80
CA ALA A 90 14.56 -10.66 -10.21
C ALA A 90 14.32 -9.15 -10.09
N VAL A 91 15.32 -8.37 -9.65
CA VAL A 91 15.23 -6.90 -9.59
C VAL A 91 15.08 -6.30 -10.98
N HIS A 92 15.82 -6.81 -11.96
CA HIS A 92 15.73 -6.36 -13.35
C HIS A 92 14.33 -6.59 -13.92
N MET A 93 13.79 -7.80 -13.77
CA MET A 93 12.42 -8.12 -14.21
C MET A 93 11.36 -7.26 -13.52
N GLN A 94 11.51 -7.00 -12.22
CA GLN A 94 10.60 -6.13 -11.47
C GLN A 94 10.63 -4.69 -11.98
N LYS A 95 11.81 -4.16 -12.32
CA LYS A 95 11.95 -2.83 -12.96
C LYS A 95 11.26 -2.79 -14.31
N LEU A 96 11.47 -3.81 -15.16
CA LEU A 96 10.81 -3.91 -16.47
C LEU A 96 9.29 -3.91 -16.36
N GLN A 97 8.73 -4.69 -15.43
CA GLN A 97 7.29 -4.70 -15.18
C GLN A 97 6.79 -3.31 -14.75
N GLY A 98 7.49 -2.64 -13.84
CA GLY A 98 7.16 -1.28 -13.42
C GLY A 98 7.20 -0.27 -14.57
N ASP A 99 8.17 -0.37 -15.48
CA ASP A 99 8.29 0.52 -16.63
C ASP A 99 7.19 0.28 -17.67
N VAL A 100 6.73 -0.96 -17.85
CA VAL A 100 5.57 -1.27 -18.70
C VAL A 100 4.29 -0.71 -18.11
N GLU A 101 4.05 -0.91 -16.80
CA GLU A 101 2.89 -0.36 -16.09
C GLU A 101 2.89 1.19 -16.13
N ALA A 102 4.08 1.80 -16.04
CA ALA A 102 4.27 3.24 -16.19
C ALA A 102 4.23 3.73 -17.66
N LYS A 103 3.98 2.83 -18.63
CA LYS A 103 3.97 3.10 -20.08
C LYS A 103 5.27 3.71 -20.62
N ARG A 104 6.38 3.57 -19.91
CA ARG A 104 7.71 4.02 -20.35
C ARG A 104 8.29 3.07 -21.40
N THR A 105 7.99 1.79 -21.27
CA THR A 105 8.43 0.74 -22.19
C THR A 105 7.22 0.12 -22.87
N LYS A 106 7.28 -0.04 -24.20
CA LYS A 106 6.21 -0.70 -24.96
C LYS A 106 6.19 -2.20 -24.63
N PRO A 107 5.00 -2.83 -24.50
CA PRO A 107 4.90 -4.27 -24.25
C PRO A 107 5.61 -5.14 -25.31
N SER A 108 5.61 -4.71 -26.58
CA SER A 108 6.30 -5.41 -27.66
C SER A 108 7.82 -5.44 -27.50
N THR A 109 8.42 -4.38 -26.95
CA THR A 109 9.86 -4.32 -26.66
C THR A 109 10.24 -5.32 -25.55
N VAL A 110 9.37 -5.51 -24.56
CA VAL A 110 9.61 -6.49 -23.48
C VAL A 110 9.51 -7.93 -23.97
N HIS A 111 8.70 -8.21 -25.00
CA HIS A 111 8.65 -9.54 -25.59
C HIS A 111 10.02 -9.98 -26.12
N TYR A 112 10.73 -9.09 -26.83
CA TYR A 112 12.04 -9.36 -27.39
C TYR A 112 13.10 -9.68 -26.32
N TRP A 113 13.02 -9.06 -25.14
CA TRP A 113 13.96 -9.28 -24.03
C TRP A 113 13.67 -10.56 -23.22
N LYS A 114 12.56 -11.24 -23.50
CA LYS A 114 12.15 -12.47 -22.82
C LYS A 114 12.32 -13.73 -23.68
N GLN A 115 12.66 -13.59 -24.96
CA GLN A 115 13.04 -14.70 -25.82
C GLN A 115 14.49 -15.11 -25.53
#